data_AF-A0A804UDU0-F1
#
_entry.id   AF-A0A804UDU0-F1
#
_cell.length_a   1.000
_cell.length_b   1.000
_cell.length_c   1.000
_cell.angle_alpha   90.00
_cell.angle_beta   90.00
_cell.angle_gamma   90.00
#
_symmetry.space_group_name_H-M   'P 1'
#
loop_
_entity.id
_entity.type
_entity.pdbx_description
1 polymer ?
#
loop_
_entity_poly.entity_id
_entity_poly.type
_entity_poly.pdbx_seq_one_letter_code
_entity_poly.pdbx_strand_id
1 'polypeptide(L)'
;MGLHGGVVVLRAAVLAAVLGFVAAAGFISNDALLERGHDTTGRSLLQAKKDCPVSFEGANYTVITSRCKGPLYQPTLCCGALKDFACPYSTYINDVSTNCAATMFSYINLYGKYPPGLFANTCHEGDKGLTCPEDTPQIEPGQKASGRVGRLVAAHVLLRDPGCRWP
;
A
#
# COMPACT_ATOMS: atom_id res chain seq x y z
N MET A 1 -11.34 70.18 14.15
CA MET A 1 -10.32 69.15 14.45
C MET A 1 -10.93 67.79 14.14
N GLY A 2 -10.83 67.30 12.88
CA GLY A 2 -9.91 66.22 12.48
C GLY A 2 -10.57 64.86 12.76
N LEU A 3 -10.70 63.87 11.87
CA LEU A 3 -9.80 63.42 10.82
C LEU A 3 -10.57 62.46 9.89
N HIS A 4 -10.40 62.60 8.57
CA HIS A 4 -10.76 61.60 7.56
C HIS A 4 -9.94 60.32 7.74
N GLY A 5 -10.48 59.17 7.33
CA GLY A 5 -9.67 58.04 6.85
C GLY A 5 -9.85 56.75 7.63
N GLY A 6 -10.71 55.86 7.13
CA GLY A 6 -10.83 54.49 7.66
C GLY A 6 -11.82 53.60 6.92
N VAL A 7 -12.22 53.94 5.70
CA VAL A 7 -12.85 52.99 4.78
C VAL A 7 -11.70 52.43 3.95
N VAL A 8 -11.60 51.10 3.80
CA VAL A 8 -10.57 50.33 3.06
C VAL A 8 -9.38 49.78 3.88
N VAL A 9 -9.64 48.98 4.91
CA VAL A 9 -8.79 47.83 5.36
C VAL A 9 -9.74 46.97 6.22
N LEU A 10 -10.08 45.69 6.03
CA LEU A 10 -9.36 44.55 5.52
C LEU A 10 -10.40 43.54 5.00
N ARG A 11 -10.12 42.94 3.86
CA ARG A 11 -10.94 41.91 3.22
C ARG A 11 -10.89 40.59 4.00
N ALA A 12 -12.03 39.90 4.01
CA ALA A 12 -12.13 38.46 3.76
C ALA A 12 -11.12 37.54 4.47
N ALA A 13 -11.49 36.99 5.63
CA ALA A 13 -10.95 35.71 6.08
C ALA A 13 -11.99 34.62 5.77
N VAL A 14 -11.95 34.19 4.51
CA VAL A 14 -12.69 33.08 3.94
C VAL A 14 -12.26 31.77 4.63
N LEU A 15 -13.26 31.01 5.08
CA LEU A 15 -13.30 29.55 5.20
C LEU A 15 -11.93 28.82 5.09
N ALA A 16 -11.30 28.54 6.23
CA ALA A 16 -10.12 27.66 6.26
C ALA A 16 -10.57 26.19 6.36
N ALA A 17 -10.17 25.43 5.33
CA ALA A 17 -10.54 24.07 4.98
C ALA A 17 -10.44 23.03 6.13
N VAL A 18 -11.48 22.19 6.23
CA VAL A 18 -11.35 20.85 6.82
C VAL A 18 -10.51 20.04 5.83
N LEU A 19 -9.21 19.89 6.10
CA LEU A 19 -8.36 18.96 5.36
C LEU A 19 -8.78 17.54 5.75
N GLY A 20 -9.68 16.95 4.98
CA GLY A 20 -9.86 15.51 4.97
C GLY A 20 -8.54 14.87 4.53
N PHE A 21 -8.00 13.98 5.34
CA PHE A 21 -6.92 13.08 4.91
C PHE A 21 -7.47 12.23 3.76
N VAL A 22 -7.18 12.61 2.52
CA VAL A 22 -7.30 11.69 1.39
C VAL A 22 -6.21 10.66 1.61
N ALA A 23 -6.59 9.46 2.06
CA ALA A 23 -5.69 8.32 1.97
C ALA A 23 -5.39 8.17 0.47
N ALA A 24 -4.14 8.40 0.07
CA ALA A 24 -3.76 8.15 -1.31
C ALA A 24 -3.83 6.63 -1.51
N ALA A 25 -4.62 6.16 -2.47
CA ALA A 25 -4.54 4.78 -2.92
C ALA A 25 -3.08 4.46 -3.26
N GLY A 26 -2.52 3.49 -2.53
CA GLY A 26 -1.24 2.91 -2.89
C GLY A 26 -1.34 2.20 -4.24
N PHE A 27 -0.21 1.92 -4.86
CA PHE A 27 -0.15 1.02 -6.01
C PHE A 27 1.09 0.14 -5.87
N ILE A 28 1.15 -0.95 -6.61
CA ILE A 28 2.35 -1.75 -6.79
C ILE A 28 2.85 -1.44 -8.19
N SER A 29 4.01 -0.80 -8.29
CA SER A 29 4.59 -0.38 -9.56
C SER A 29 4.92 -1.59 -10.44
N ASN A 30 4.76 -1.43 -11.75
CA ASN A 30 5.20 -2.43 -12.73
C ASN A 30 6.70 -2.76 -12.59
N ASP A 31 7.52 -1.77 -12.20
CA ASP A 31 8.94 -1.96 -11.92
C ASP A 31 9.17 -2.94 -10.76
N ALA A 32 8.38 -2.82 -9.69
CA ALA A 32 8.42 -3.72 -8.55
C ALA A 32 8.02 -5.16 -8.93
N LEU A 33 7.05 -5.33 -9.84
CA LEU A 33 6.67 -6.65 -10.36
C LEU A 33 7.78 -7.28 -11.21
N LEU A 34 8.52 -6.47 -11.98
CA LEU A 34 9.52 -6.93 -12.95
C LEU A 34 10.88 -7.29 -12.32
N GLU A 35 11.17 -6.86 -11.08
CA GLU A 35 12.45 -7.11 -10.38
C GLU A 35 12.89 -8.60 -10.34
N ARG A 36 11.97 -9.55 -10.50
CA ARG A 36 12.28 -10.99 -10.64
C ARG A 36 11.65 -11.66 -11.87
N GLY A 37 11.03 -10.89 -12.76
CA GLY A 37 10.45 -11.40 -13.99
C GLY A 37 11.42 -11.44 -15.17
N HIS A 38 12.57 -10.77 -15.07
CA HIS A 38 13.45 -10.54 -16.21
C HIS A 38 14.55 -11.60 -16.36
N ASP A 39 14.22 -12.72 -16.99
CA ASP A 39 15.20 -13.58 -17.67
C ASP A 39 15.37 -13.04 -19.12
N THR A 40 16.27 -12.07 -19.32
CA THR A 40 17.10 -11.82 -20.53
C THR A 40 17.42 -10.33 -20.78
N THR A 41 18.71 -10.11 -21.10
CA THR A 41 19.28 -8.96 -21.83
C THR A 41 19.64 -7.70 -21.03
N GLY A 42 20.92 -7.67 -20.63
CA GLY A 42 21.71 -6.44 -20.50
C GLY A 42 22.04 -6.06 -19.06
N ARG A 43 23.25 -6.41 -18.61
CA ARG A 43 23.97 -5.82 -17.45
C ARG A 43 23.06 -5.09 -16.45
N SER A 44 22.32 -5.83 -15.63
CA SER A 44 22.05 -5.28 -14.29
C SER A 44 23.40 -5.27 -13.61
N LEU A 45 24.02 -4.08 -13.62
CA LEU A 45 25.08 -3.75 -12.68
C LEU A 45 24.67 -4.34 -11.33
N LEU A 46 25.66 -4.86 -10.61
CA LEU A 46 25.57 -5.07 -9.16
C LEU A 46 25.34 -3.68 -8.51
N GLN A 47 24.22 -3.03 -8.81
CA GLN A 47 23.75 -1.89 -8.08
C GLN A 47 23.44 -2.47 -6.72
N ALA A 48 24.35 -2.21 -5.78
CA ALA A 48 24.13 -2.47 -4.38
C ALA A 48 22.94 -1.60 -3.95
N LYS A 49 21.74 -2.11 -4.22
CA LYS A 49 20.50 -1.58 -3.69
C LYS A 49 20.60 -1.63 -2.17
N LYS A 50 20.04 -0.65 -1.50
CA LYS A 50 20.03 -0.66 -0.03
C LYS A 50 19.19 -1.84 0.45
N ASP A 51 19.57 -2.37 1.61
CA ASP A 51 18.78 -3.39 2.28
C ASP A 51 17.38 -2.88 2.61
N CYS A 52 16.41 -3.76 2.46
CA CYS A 52 15.02 -3.47 2.76
C CYS A 52 14.84 -3.25 4.28
N PRO A 53 14.26 -2.11 4.72
CA PRO A 53 14.06 -1.83 6.13
C PRO A 53 12.93 -2.67 6.76
N VAL A 54 12.16 -3.41 5.95
CA VAL A 54 11.12 -4.34 6.39
C VAL A 54 11.55 -5.79 6.14
N SER A 55 11.21 -6.68 7.07
CA SER A 55 11.53 -8.11 6.98
C SER A 55 10.34 -8.89 6.43
N PHE A 56 10.57 -9.65 5.36
CA PHE A 56 9.57 -10.53 4.74
C PHE A 56 9.59 -11.97 5.28
N GLU A 57 10.64 -12.38 5.99
CA GLU A 57 10.82 -13.79 6.42
C GLU A 57 9.64 -14.35 7.23
N GLY A 58 9.10 -13.54 8.14
CA GLY A 58 7.98 -13.93 9.01
C GLY A 58 6.59 -13.55 8.49
N ALA A 59 6.47 -13.14 7.21
CA ALA A 59 5.18 -12.75 6.64
C ALA A 59 4.26 -13.95 6.42
N ASN A 60 2.94 -13.72 6.39
CA ASN A 60 1.97 -14.77 6.16
C ASN A 60 1.75 -15.02 4.65
N TYR A 61 2.51 -15.96 4.09
CA TYR A 61 2.42 -16.33 2.67
C TYR A 61 1.16 -17.14 2.31
N THR A 62 0.40 -17.62 3.30
CA THR A 62 -0.83 -18.38 3.05
C THR A 62 -1.90 -17.54 2.36
N VAL A 63 -1.84 -16.20 2.52
CA VAL A 63 -2.71 -15.25 1.80
C VAL A 63 -2.59 -15.43 0.29
N ILE A 64 -1.38 -15.72 -0.22
CA ILE A 64 -1.14 -15.98 -1.64
C ILE A 64 -1.35 -17.46 -1.96
N THR A 65 -0.70 -18.37 -1.23
CA THR A 65 -0.63 -19.79 -1.60
C THR A 65 -1.95 -20.55 -1.45
N SER A 66 -2.88 -20.04 -0.65
CA SER A 66 -4.22 -20.63 -0.53
C SER A 66 -5.12 -20.35 -1.75
N ARG A 67 -4.86 -19.25 -2.49
CA ARG A 67 -5.73 -18.75 -3.57
C ARG A 67 -5.08 -18.86 -4.95
N CYS A 68 -3.80 -18.52 -5.07
CA CYS A 68 -3.06 -18.61 -6.31
C CYS A 68 -2.45 -20.01 -6.46
N LYS A 69 -3.13 -20.90 -7.19
CA LYS A 69 -2.72 -22.30 -7.34
C LYS A 69 -2.47 -22.68 -8.80
N GLY A 70 -1.41 -23.45 -9.01
CA GLY A 70 -1.11 -24.08 -10.29
C GLY A 70 -2.06 -25.25 -10.57
N PRO A 71 -2.12 -25.73 -11.82
CA PRO A 71 -1.27 -25.31 -12.95
C PRO A 71 -1.78 -24.07 -13.69
N LEU A 72 -3.04 -23.68 -13.49
CA LEU A 72 -3.69 -22.64 -14.30
C LEU A 72 -3.43 -21.21 -13.81
N TYR A 73 -3.03 -21.02 -12.55
CA TYR A 73 -2.71 -19.71 -11.95
C TYR A 73 -3.68 -18.59 -12.37
N GLN A 74 -4.96 -18.72 -12.01
CA GLN A 74 -6.00 -17.81 -12.47
C GLN A 74 -5.66 -16.34 -12.13
N PRO A 75 -5.61 -15.43 -13.11
CA PRO A 75 -5.17 -14.04 -12.92
C PRO A 75 -5.94 -13.33 -11.80
N THR A 76 -7.27 -13.39 -11.82
CA THR A 76 -8.12 -12.71 -10.82
C THR A 76 -7.81 -13.16 -9.39
N LEU A 77 -7.55 -14.45 -9.18
CA LEU A 77 -7.22 -15.00 -7.86
C LEU A 77 -5.78 -14.66 -7.45
N CYS A 78 -4.83 -14.78 -8.38
CA CYS A 78 -3.41 -14.56 -8.12
C CYS A 78 -3.09 -13.08 -7.88
N CYS A 79 -3.63 -12.19 -8.70
CA CYS A 79 -3.39 -10.75 -8.59
C CYS A 79 -4.13 -10.16 -7.39
N GLY A 80 -5.35 -10.62 -7.10
CA GLY A 80 -6.07 -10.24 -5.89
C GLY A 80 -5.33 -10.66 -4.62
N ALA A 81 -4.86 -11.91 -4.57
CA ALA A 81 -4.10 -12.40 -3.42
C ALA A 81 -2.73 -11.73 -3.27
N LEU A 82 -2.06 -11.39 -4.38
CA LEU A 82 -0.83 -10.60 -4.35
C LEU A 82 -1.10 -9.20 -3.79
N LYS A 83 -2.18 -8.53 -4.19
CA LYS A 83 -2.59 -7.22 -3.67
C LYS A 83 -2.82 -7.29 -2.16
N ASP A 84 -3.60 -8.27 -1.69
CA ASP A 84 -3.88 -8.47 -0.26
C ASP A 84 -2.59 -8.63 0.57
N PHE A 85 -1.56 -9.28 0.00
CA PHE A 85 -0.27 -9.46 0.66
C PHE A 85 0.65 -8.24 0.56
N ALA A 86 0.76 -7.63 -0.63
CA ALA A 86 1.82 -6.68 -0.95
C ALA A 86 1.42 -5.22 -0.73
N CYS A 87 0.12 -4.89 -0.76
CA CYS A 87 -0.35 -3.52 -0.57
C CYS A 87 0.01 -2.88 0.79
N PRO A 88 0.07 -3.63 1.91
CA PRO A 88 0.60 -3.11 3.17
C PRO A 88 2.09 -2.73 3.12
N TYR A 89 2.82 -3.18 2.10
CA TYR A 89 4.25 -2.91 1.90
C TYR A 89 4.52 -1.99 0.71
N SER A 90 3.47 -1.41 0.10
CA SER A 90 3.55 -0.67 -1.16
C SER A 90 4.58 0.46 -1.14
N THR A 91 4.70 1.17 -0.02
CA THR A 91 5.69 2.24 0.16
C THR A 91 7.14 1.76 0.02
N TYR A 92 7.45 0.53 0.43
CA TYR A 92 8.81 -0.02 0.40
C TYR A 92 9.12 -0.73 -0.92
N ILE A 93 8.17 -1.53 -1.41
CA ILE A 93 8.39 -2.31 -2.63
C ILE A 93 8.42 -1.44 -3.89
N ASN A 94 7.83 -0.24 -3.84
CA ASN A 94 7.94 0.74 -4.93
C ASN A 94 9.25 1.52 -4.93
N ASP A 95 10.06 1.45 -3.86
CA ASP A 95 11.35 2.11 -3.81
C ASP A 95 12.41 1.29 -4.57
N VAL A 96 12.61 1.65 -5.84
CA VAL A 96 13.57 1.03 -6.75
C VAL A 96 15.03 1.15 -6.28
N SER A 97 15.32 2.01 -5.29
CA SER A 97 16.66 2.14 -4.70
C SER A 97 16.98 1.06 -3.66
N THR A 98 15.98 0.25 -3.27
CA THR A 98 16.09 -0.84 -2.29
C THR A 98 15.85 -2.20 -2.93
N ASN A 99 16.31 -3.26 -2.28
CA ASN A 99 16.06 -4.64 -2.70
C ASN A 99 14.71 -5.19 -2.19
N CYS A 100 13.79 -4.34 -1.73
CA CYS A 100 12.53 -4.76 -1.10
C CYS A 100 11.66 -5.61 -2.02
N ALA A 101 11.39 -5.15 -3.25
CA ALA A 101 10.58 -5.90 -4.22
C ALA A 101 11.21 -7.26 -4.56
N ALA A 102 12.51 -7.26 -4.91
CA ALA A 102 13.24 -8.49 -5.20
C ALA A 102 13.20 -9.48 -4.01
N THR A 103 13.35 -9.00 -2.78
CA THR A 103 13.31 -9.82 -1.56
C THR A 103 11.91 -10.38 -1.32
N MET A 104 10.87 -9.54 -1.42
CA MET A 104 9.48 -9.96 -1.29
C MET A 104 9.14 -11.08 -2.29
N PHE A 105 9.42 -10.87 -3.58
CA PHE A 105 9.15 -11.87 -4.61
C PHE A 105 10.01 -13.14 -4.47
N SER A 106 11.22 -13.04 -3.88
CA SER A 106 12.02 -14.21 -3.51
C SER A 106 11.24 -15.14 -2.61
N TYR A 107 10.71 -14.62 -1.50
CA TYR A 107 10.02 -15.43 -0.51
C TYR A 107 8.66 -15.92 -1.02
N ILE A 108 7.92 -15.08 -1.77
CA ILE A 108 6.67 -15.49 -2.42
C ILE A 108 6.91 -16.71 -3.32
N ASN A 109 7.92 -16.64 -4.19
CA ASN A 109 8.23 -17.71 -5.13
C ASN A 109 8.75 -18.96 -4.39
N LEU A 110 9.56 -18.78 -3.34
CA LEU A 110 10.08 -19.88 -2.53
C LEU A 110 8.97 -20.66 -1.82
N TYR A 111 8.09 -19.97 -1.10
CA TYR A 111 7.02 -20.62 -0.32
C TYR A 111 5.87 -21.11 -1.18
N GLY A 112 5.55 -20.41 -2.27
CA GLY A 112 4.48 -20.79 -3.20
C GLY A 112 4.91 -21.74 -4.32
N LYS A 113 6.22 -21.97 -4.49
CA LYS A 113 6.79 -22.69 -5.64
C LYS A 113 6.36 -22.09 -6.98
N TYR A 114 6.23 -20.76 -7.03
CA TYR A 114 5.80 -20.05 -8.23
C TYR A 114 6.94 -19.94 -9.24
N PRO A 115 6.67 -20.09 -10.55
CA PRO A 115 7.66 -19.83 -11.58
C PRO A 115 8.06 -18.35 -11.57
N PRO A 116 9.32 -18.03 -11.92
CA PRO A 116 9.78 -16.65 -12.05
C PRO A 116 8.90 -15.90 -13.06
N GLY A 117 8.63 -14.62 -12.79
CA GLY A 117 7.79 -13.78 -13.64
C GLY A 117 6.28 -14.07 -13.61
N LEU A 118 5.78 -15.06 -12.86
CA LEU A 118 4.33 -15.39 -12.85
C LEU A 118 3.47 -14.15 -12.63
N PHE A 119 3.72 -13.42 -11.55
CA PHE A 119 2.94 -12.24 -11.19
C PHE A 119 3.23 -11.06 -12.13
N ALA A 120 4.47 -10.90 -12.58
CA ALA A 120 4.87 -9.86 -13.52
C ALA A 120 4.18 -9.99 -14.88
N ASN A 121 3.91 -11.22 -15.32
CA ASN A 121 3.30 -11.49 -16.63
C ASN A 121 1.78 -11.59 -16.55
N THR A 122 1.24 -11.87 -15.36
CA THR A 122 -0.19 -12.15 -15.17
C THR A 122 -0.94 -10.93 -14.63
N CYS A 123 -0.28 -10.07 -13.84
CA CYS A 123 -0.94 -9.04 -13.06
C CYS A 123 -0.68 -7.63 -13.59
N HIS A 124 -1.61 -7.14 -14.42
CA HIS A 124 -1.63 -5.77 -14.92
C HIS A 124 -3.05 -5.19 -14.85
N GLU A 125 -3.23 -4.07 -14.14
CA GLU A 125 -4.51 -3.34 -14.06
C GLU A 125 -4.46 -1.99 -14.80
N GLY A 126 -3.27 -1.44 -15.06
CA GLY A 126 -3.08 -0.19 -15.80
C GLY A 126 -1.61 0.25 -15.86
N ASP A 127 -1.35 1.47 -16.33
CA ASP A 127 -0.01 2.00 -16.59
C ASP A 127 0.89 2.09 -15.34
N LYS A 128 0.28 2.22 -14.15
CA LYS A 128 0.97 2.33 -12.86
C LYS A 128 1.19 0.98 -12.17
N GLY A 129 0.60 -0.10 -12.67
CA GLY A 129 0.64 -1.43 -12.08
C GLY A 129 -0.66 -1.79 -11.34
N LEU A 130 -0.55 -2.40 -10.16
CA LEU A 130 -1.71 -2.90 -9.40
C LEU A 130 -2.19 -1.86 -8.40
N THR A 131 -3.47 -1.50 -8.44
CA THR A 131 -4.02 -0.48 -7.53
C THR A 131 -4.32 -1.10 -6.18
N CYS A 132 -3.86 -0.50 -5.08
CA CYS A 132 -4.17 -0.97 -3.73
C CYS A 132 -5.46 -0.33 -3.19
N PRO A 133 -6.18 -1.02 -2.29
CA PRO A 133 -7.31 -0.43 -1.59
C PRO A 133 -6.88 0.81 -0.79
N GLU A 134 -7.67 1.87 -0.86
CA GLU A 134 -7.38 3.18 -0.27
C GLU A 134 -7.19 3.12 1.27
N ASP A 135 -7.87 2.19 1.93
CA ASP A 135 -7.81 1.99 3.38
C ASP A 135 -6.70 1.04 3.85
N THR A 136 -5.73 0.68 2.99
CA THR A 136 -4.71 -0.32 3.36
C THR A 136 -3.66 0.28 4.31
N PRO A 137 -3.57 -0.17 5.58
CA PRO A 137 -2.53 0.32 6.50
C PRO A 137 -1.14 -0.12 6.01
N GLN A 138 -0.19 0.81 6.00
CA GLN A 138 1.20 0.52 5.68
C GLN A 138 1.93 -0.04 6.92
N ILE A 139 2.80 -1.03 6.72
CA ILE A 139 3.61 -1.62 7.78
C ILE A 139 4.86 -0.77 8.03
N GLU A 140 5.13 -0.33 9.26
CA GLU A 140 6.36 0.43 9.52
C GLU A 140 7.60 -0.47 9.66
N PRO A 141 8.83 0.07 9.49
CA PRO A 141 10.07 -0.67 9.64
C PRO A 141 10.17 -1.28 11.03
N GLY A 142 10.50 -2.58 11.10
CA GLY A 142 10.61 -3.30 12.37
C GLY A 142 9.27 -3.73 13.01
N GLN A 143 8.11 -3.39 12.44
CA GLN A 143 6.83 -3.94 12.88
C GLN A 143 6.55 -5.30 12.21
N LYS A 144 6.18 -6.31 13.00
CA LYS A 144 5.53 -7.52 12.46
C LYS A 144 4.11 -7.13 12.02
N ALA A 145 3.64 -7.66 10.89
CA ALA A 145 2.27 -7.46 10.41
C ALA A 145 1.27 -7.88 11.49
N SER A 146 0.80 -6.92 12.30
CA SER A 146 -0.15 -7.16 13.36
C SER A 146 -1.53 -7.05 12.76
N GLY A 147 -2.20 -8.19 12.58
CA GLY A 147 -3.60 -8.24 12.21
C GLY A 147 -4.45 -7.54 13.27
N ARG A 148 -4.67 -6.23 13.10
CA ARG A 148 -5.73 -5.47 13.76
C ARG A 148 -6.75 -5.08 12.71
N VAL A 149 -7.53 -6.08 12.29
CA VAL A 149 -8.85 -5.84 11.70
C VAL A 149 -9.74 -5.27 12.82
N GLY A 150 -10.10 -4.00 12.68
CA GLY A 150 -11.30 -3.39 13.25
C GLY A 150 -11.44 -3.31 14.78
N ARG A 151 -11.12 -2.16 15.37
CA ARG A 151 -12.01 -1.50 16.35
C ARG A 151 -11.63 -0.03 16.56
N LEU A 152 -12.13 0.87 15.73
CA LEU A 152 -12.36 2.26 16.16
C LEU A 152 -13.62 2.87 15.54
N VAL A 153 -14.71 2.07 15.47
CA VAL A 153 -16.07 2.62 15.47
C VAL A 153 -16.59 2.56 16.90
N ALA A 154 -16.13 3.50 17.74
CA ALA A 154 -16.76 3.83 19.03
C ALA A 154 -16.10 5.09 19.64
N ALA A 155 -16.16 6.24 18.96
CA ALA A 155 -15.87 7.52 19.60
C ALA A 155 -16.67 8.70 19.05
N HIS A 156 -17.24 8.61 17.85
CA HIS A 156 -17.95 9.73 17.22
C HIS A 156 -19.48 9.77 17.41
N VAL A 157 -20.08 8.78 18.08
CA VAL A 157 -21.54 8.75 18.35
C VAL A 157 -21.92 9.22 19.76
N LEU A 158 -20.96 9.43 20.67
CA LEU A 158 -21.28 9.73 22.08
C LEU A 158 -21.51 11.21 22.43
N LEU A 159 -21.58 12.14 21.46
CA LEU A 159 -21.80 13.56 21.76
C LEU A 159 -23.04 14.18 21.11
N ARG A 160 -24.00 13.38 20.61
CA ARG A 160 -25.21 13.95 20.01
C ARG A 160 -26.51 13.21 20.34
N ASP A 161 -26.79 13.02 21.63
CA ASP A 161 -28.19 12.91 22.08
C ASP A 161 -28.33 13.18 23.60
N PRO A 162 -28.88 14.32 24.03
CA PRO A 162 -29.35 14.49 25.39
C PRO A 162 -30.76 13.90 25.48
N GLY A 163 -30.91 12.57 25.59
CA GLY A 163 -32.27 12.06 25.50
C GLY A 163 -32.62 10.60 25.78
N CYS A 164 -31.70 9.68 26.07
CA CYS A 164 -32.08 8.29 26.32
C CYS A 164 -31.49 7.75 27.62
N ARG A 165 -32.29 7.85 28.68
CA ARG A 165 -32.25 6.95 29.86
C ARG A 165 -32.63 5.53 29.41
N TRP A 166 -32.36 4.53 30.25
CA TRP A 166 -32.97 3.18 30.37
C TRP A 166 -31.94 2.04 30.22
N PRO A 167 -32.10 0.91 30.93
CA PRO A 167 -32.55 0.67 32.31
C PRO A 167 -31.41 0.22 33.25
#